data_AF-A0A526YR33-F1
#
_entry.id   AF-A0A526YR33-F1
#
_cell.length_a   1.000
_cell.length_b   1.000
_cell.length_c   1.000
_cell.angle_alpha   90.00
_cell.angle_beta   90.00
_cell.angle_gamma   90.00
#
_symmetry.space_group_name_H-M   'P 1'
#
loop_
_entity.id
_entity.type
_entity.pdbx_description
1 polymer ?
#
loop_
_entity_poly.entity_id
_entity_poly.type
_entity_poly.pdbx_seq_one_letter_code
_entity_poly.pdbx_strand_id
1 'polypeptide(L)'
;GMDLALATGRGEPLLTDWPEIASPLVADEQVVQIGERENRDPDFAWPDINSTAMTLIDVFAVQELGAAKVLEKTWNTLARTGWPYWVHFDVDALDQTVMPAVDSPGSPGIDPDDLVAILAALVADPRCTGMDMTIFDPDLDPTGKLAVLLVSLLGQMFAPR
;
A
#
# COMPACT_ATOMS: atom_id res chain seq x y z
N GLY A 1 -4.80 1.01 11.00
CA GLY A 1 -5.59 2.00 10.24
C GLY A 1 -5.24 3.46 10.48
N MET A 2 -4.56 3.84 11.58
CA MET A 2 -4.02 5.21 11.72
C MET A 2 -2.52 5.29 11.40
N ASP A 3 -1.90 4.18 11.02
CA ASP A 3 -0.45 4.03 10.98
C ASP A 3 0.21 5.02 9.99
N LEU A 4 -0.40 5.22 8.82
CA LEU A 4 0.06 6.22 7.85
C LEU A 4 -0.12 7.66 8.37
N ALA A 5 -1.23 7.95 9.04
CA ALA A 5 -1.45 9.26 9.65
C ALA A 5 -0.36 9.55 10.70
N LEU A 6 -0.08 8.58 11.57
CA LEU A 6 0.95 8.70 12.60
C LEU A 6 2.35 8.86 11.99
N ALA A 7 2.71 8.05 11.00
CA ALA A 7 3.99 8.13 10.31
C ALA A 7 4.22 9.49 9.63
N THR A 8 3.14 10.15 9.23
CA THR A 8 3.15 11.49 8.62
C THR A 8 2.87 12.62 9.62
N GLY A 9 2.94 12.32 10.92
CA GLY A 9 2.89 13.32 11.99
C GLY A 9 1.48 13.75 12.42
N ARG A 10 0.43 13.01 12.03
CA ARG A 10 -0.97 13.29 12.38
C ARG A 10 -1.48 12.31 13.42
N GLY A 11 -1.93 12.84 14.55
CA GLY A 11 -2.52 12.05 15.63
C GLY A 11 -2.03 12.52 17.00
N GLU A 12 -2.20 11.66 18.00
CA GLU A 12 -1.75 11.92 19.37
C GLU A 12 -0.21 12.10 19.42
N PRO A 13 0.31 13.20 19.99
CA PRO A 13 1.76 13.43 20.11
C PRO A 13 2.55 12.27 20.69
N LEU A 14 1.99 11.49 21.63
CA LEU A 14 2.64 10.29 22.16
C LEU A 14 3.01 9.25 21.07
N LEU A 15 2.29 9.25 19.96
CA LEU A 15 2.46 8.31 18.86
C LEU A 15 3.19 8.94 17.65
N THR A 16 3.37 10.26 17.61
CA THR A 16 3.96 10.98 16.47
C THR A 16 5.26 11.73 16.81
N ASP A 17 5.51 11.99 18.09
CA ASP A 17 6.71 12.66 18.61
C ASP A 17 7.53 11.68 19.46
N TRP A 18 8.52 11.06 18.82
CA TRP A 18 9.40 10.08 19.48
C TRP A 18 10.75 10.73 19.80
N PRO A 19 11.23 10.63 21.05
CA PRO A 19 12.53 11.16 21.42
C PRO A 19 13.63 10.66 20.48
N GLU A 20 14.47 11.60 20.02
CA GLU A 20 15.63 11.34 19.14
C GLU A 20 15.31 10.92 17.70
N ILE A 21 14.02 10.80 17.35
CA ILE A 21 13.58 10.50 15.98
C ILE A 21 12.97 11.77 15.37
N ALA A 22 13.38 12.11 14.14
CA ALA A 22 12.80 13.24 13.44
C ALA A 22 11.31 12.98 13.16
N SER A 23 10.47 13.98 13.41
CA SER A 23 9.04 13.96 13.11
C SER A 23 8.70 14.98 12.02
N PRO A 24 7.83 14.66 11.05
CA PRO A 24 7.23 13.34 10.83
C PRO A 24 8.29 12.32 10.36
N LEU A 25 7.98 11.02 10.48
CA LEU A 25 8.88 9.96 9.97
C LEU A 25 9.02 10.05 8.45
N VAL A 26 7.92 10.40 7.77
CA VAL A 26 7.86 10.57 6.32
C VAL A 26 7.04 11.83 6.01
N ALA A 27 7.56 12.70 5.14
CA ALA A 27 6.82 13.85 4.66
C ALA A 27 5.76 13.42 3.64
N ASP A 28 4.60 14.09 3.63
CA ASP A 28 3.48 13.79 2.72
C ASP A 28 3.92 13.67 1.25
N GLU A 29 4.78 14.57 0.79
CA GLU A 29 5.23 14.64 -0.60
C GLU A 29 6.02 13.39 -1.05
N GLN A 30 6.44 12.57 -0.08
CA GLN A 30 7.17 11.32 -0.27
C GLN A 30 6.27 10.08 -0.15
N VAL A 31 4.99 10.26 0.20
CA VAL A 31 4.03 9.17 0.34
C VAL A 31 3.28 8.95 -0.97
N VAL A 32 3.17 7.68 -1.34
CA VAL A 32 2.24 7.20 -2.37
C VAL A 32 1.31 6.18 -1.73
N GLN A 33 0.02 6.47 -1.68
CA GLN A 33 -1.02 5.52 -1.25
C GLN A 33 -1.71 4.96 -2.48
N ILE A 34 -1.81 3.63 -2.57
CA ILE A 34 -2.39 2.93 -3.71
C ILE A 34 -3.46 1.96 -3.20
N GLY A 35 -4.65 1.99 -3.79
CA GLY A 35 -5.69 0.98 -3.55
C GLY A 35 -6.80 1.37 -2.59
N GLU A 36 -6.90 2.64 -2.17
CA GLU A 36 -8.09 3.12 -1.46
C GLU A 36 -9.34 2.85 -2.30
N ARG A 37 -10.39 2.33 -1.68
CA ARG A 37 -11.66 2.00 -2.37
C ARG A 37 -12.85 2.78 -1.84
N GLU A 38 -12.74 3.34 -0.65
CA GLU A 38 -13.81 4.08 0.00
C GLU A 38 -13.76 5.58 -0.28
N ASN A 39 -12.67 6.11 -0.88
CA ASN A 39 -12.51 7.55 -1.15
C ASN A 39 -13.60 8.18 -2.05
N ARG A 40 -14.37 7.36 -2.76
CA ARG A 40 -15.51 7.80 -3.58
C ARG A 40 -16.85 7.73 -2.85
N ASP A 41 -16.88 7.17 -1.65
CA ASP A 41 -18.03 7.19 -0.76
C ASP A 41 -18.18 8.60 -0.14
N PRO A 42 -19.37 9.23 -0.24
CA PRO A 42 -19.64 10.49 0.46
C PRO A 42 -19.42 10.44 1.98
N ASP A 43 -19.56 9.26 2.60
CA ASP A 43 -19.40 9.02 4.03
C ASP A 43 -18.02 8.43 4.38
N PHE A 44 -17.04 8.55 3.46
CA PHE A 44 -15.66 8.10 3.71
C PHE A 44 -15.12 8.66 5.04
N ALA A 45 -14.58 7.78 5.87
CA ALA A 45 -14.19 8.12 7.24
C ALA A 45 -13.00 9.09 7.32
N TRP A 46 -12.16 9.15 6.28
CA TRP A 46 -10.88 9.87 6.28
C TRP A 46 -10.75 10.88 5.12
N PRO A 47 -11.73 11.78 4.92
CA PRO A 47 -11.75 12.65 3.75
C PRO A 47 -10.62 13.70 3.77
N ASP A 48 -10.03 13.94 4.94
CA ASP A 48 -8.92 14.87 5.18
C ASP A 48 -7.63 14.45 4.47
N ILE A 49 -7.43 13.16 4.19
CA ILE A 49 -6.28 12.68 3.40
C ILE A 49 -6.19 13.37 2.03
N ASN A 50 -7.33 13.75 1.44
CA ASN A 50 -7.39 14.43 0.15
C ASN A 50 -6.83 15.87 0.19
N SER A 51 -6.64 16.44 1.39
CA SER A 51 -6.03 17.76 1.58
C SER A 51 -4.52 17.71 1.84
N THR A 52 -3.92 16.52 1.81
CA THR A 52 -2.48 16.33 2.01
C THR A 52 -1.69 16.48 0.70
N ALA A 53 -0.37 16.53 0.77
CA ALA A 53 0.49 16.50 -0.41
C ALA A 53 0.82 15.09 -0.91
N MET A 54 0.20 14.06 -0.32
CA MET A 54 0.39 12.65 -0.69
C MET A 54 -0.08 12.39 -2.11
N THR A 55 0.57 11.43 -2.77
CA THR A 55 0.07 10.93 -4.06
C THR A 55 -0.92 9.81 -3.80
N LEU A 56 -2.20 10.07 -4.03
CA LEU A 56 -3.29 9.11 -3.81
C LEU A 56 -3.71 8.49 -5.15
N ILE A 57 -3.72 7.16 -5.22
CA ILE A 57 -4.14 6.39 -6.40
C ILE A 57 -5.18 5.37 -5.93
N ASP A 58 -6.45 5.69 -6.11
CA ASP A 58 -7.54 4.82 -5.72
C ASP A 58 -7.62 3.55 -6.58
N VAL A 59 -8.29 2.51 -6.08
CA VAL A 59 -8.41 1.21 -6.75
C VAL A 59 -9.03 1.34 -8.14
N PHE A 60 -9.97 2.27 -8.31
CA PHE A 60 -10.63 2.52 -9.59
C PHE A 60 -9.65 3.11 -10.62
N ALA A 61 -8.77 4.02 -10.20
CA ALA A 61 -7.71 4.54 -11.04
C ALA A 61 -6.68 3.44 -11.37
N VAL A 62 -6.37 2.53 -10.45
CA VAL A 62 -5.51 1.37 -10.76
C VAL A 62 -6.16 0.52 -11.86
N GLN A 63 -7.45 0.18 -11.72
CA GLN A 63 -8.18 -0.61 -12.71
C GLN A 63 -8.31 0.07 -14.08
N GLU A 64 -8.45 1.39 -14.12
CA GLU A 64 -8.54 2.16 -15.37
C GLU A 64 -7.17 2.32 -16.05
N LEU A 65 -6.13 2.58 -15.27
CA LEU A 65 -4.81 2.96 -15.77
C LEU A 65 -3.88 1.76 -16.01
N GLY A 66 -4.06 0.68 -15.24
CA GLY A 66 -3.18 -0.47 -15.16
C GLY A 66 -1.83 -0.19 -14.52
N ALA A 67 -1.08 -1.26 -14.23
CA ALA A 67 0.19 -1.20 -13.48
C ALA A 67 1.21 -0.22 -14.04
N ALA A 68 1.38 -0.14 -15.36
CA ALA A 68 2.41 0.71 -15.99
C ALA A 68 2.22 2.20 -15.67
N LYS A 69 0.98 2.67 -15.68
CA LYS A 69 0.64 4.08 -15.40
C LYS A 69 0.61 4.39 -13.91
N VAL A 70 0.24 3.43 -13.08
CA VAL A 70 0.39 3.53 -11.62
C VAL A 70 1.87 3.70 -11.28
N LEU A 71 2.73 2.83 -11.81
CA LEU A 71 4.18 2.91 -11.62
C LEU A 71 4.76 4.23 -12.11
N GLU A 72 4.35 4.73 -13.28
CA GLU A 72 4.78 6.05 -13.78
C GLU A 72 4.49 7.16 -12.75
N LYS A 73 3.28 7.18 -12.18
CA LYS A 73 2.90 8.15 -11.13
C LYS A 73 3.74 7.97 -9.87
N THR A 74 3.90 6.74 -9.41
CA THR A 74 4.70 6.40 -8.22
C THR A 74 6.16 6.85 -8.40
N TRP A 75 6.75 6.60 -9.56
CA TRP A 75 8.12 7.00 -9.86
C TRP A 75 8.30 8.51 -9.92
N ASN A 76 7.34 9.24 -10.49
CA ASN A 76 7.38 10.69 -10.49
C ASN A 76 7.37 11.28 -9.07
N THR A 77 6.67 10.65 -8.13
CA THR A 77 6.68 11.05 -6.72
C THR A 77 8.00 10.70 -6.05
N LEU A 78 8.46 9.45 -6.16
CA LEU A 78 9.71 9.00 -5.54
C LEU A 78 10.96 9.71 -6.09
N ALA A 79 10.93 10.14 -7.36
CA ALA A 79 12.02 10.90 -7.98
C ALA A 79 12.20 12.31 -7.42
N ARG A 80 11.19 12.89 -6.74
CA ARG A 80 11.27 14.25 -6.17
C ARG A 80 12.38 14.38 -5.13
N THR A 81 12.63 13.31 -4.38
CA THR A 81 13.64 13.28 -3.31
C THR A 81 14.77 12.31 -3.62
N GLY A 82 14.50 11.24 -4.38
CA GLY A 82 15.47 10.18 -4.63
C GLY A 82 15.85 9.39 -3.37
N TRP A 83 15.10 9.54 -2.29
CA TRP A 83 15.38 8.88 -1.02
C TRP A 83 15.09 7.39 -1.09
N PRO A 84 15.74 6.59 -0.23
CA PRO A 84 15.31 5.22 -0.01
C PRO A 84 13.87 5.18 0.51
N TYR A 85 13.13 4.14 0.15
CA TYR A 85 11.73 3.99 0.53
C TYR A 85 11.43 2.57 0.99
N TRP A 86 10.32 2.45 1.73
CA TRP A 86 9.80 1.19 2.24
C TRP A 86 8.44 0.91 1.62
N VAL A 87 8.14 -0.35 1.31
CA VAL A 87 6.84 -0.77 0.80
C VAL A 87 6.01 -1.39 1.94
N HIS A 88 4.89 -0.78 2.27
CA HIS A 88 3.90 -1.34 3.20
C HIS A 88 2.76 -1.96 2.37
N PHE A 89 2.57 -3.28 2.48
CA PHE A 89 1.57 -4.00 1.68
C PHE A 89 0.53 -4.70 2.58
N ASP A 90 -0.61 -4.04 2.73
CA ASP A 90 -1.83 -4.66 3.25
C ASP A 90 -2.44 -5.59 2.19
N VAL A 91 -2.60 -6.88 2.53
CA VAL A 91 -3.06 -7.89 1.56
C VAL A 91 -4.53 -7.71 1.14
N ASP A 92 -5.30 -6.92 1.89
CA ASP A 92 -6.67 -6.55 1.56
C ASP A 92 -6.77 -5.57 0.39
N ALA A 93 -5.65 -5.05 -0.13
CA ALA A 93 -5.61 -4.33 -1.40
C ALA A 93 -6.14 -5.20 -2.57
N LEU A 94 -6.05 -6.53 -2.45
CA LEU A 94 -6.73 -7.48 -3.33
C LEU A 94 -8.25 -7.45 -3.12
N ASP A 95 -9.00 -7.87 -4.13
CA ASP A 95 -10.45 -7.99 -3.98
C ASP A 95 -10.79 -9.12 -3.01
N GLN A 96 -11.83 -8.97 -2.20
CA GLN A 96 -12.29 -10.00 -1.25
C GLN A 96 -12.61 -11.35 -1.92
N THR A 97 -12.93 -11.36 -3.22
CA THR A 97 -13.13 -12.60 -3.98
C THR A 97 -11.82 -13.37 -4.23
N VAL A 98 -10.67 -12.70 -4.14
CA VAL A 98 -9.32 -13.25 -4.25
C VAL A 98 -8.73 -13.53 -2.86
N MET A 99 -8.82 -12.55 -1.94
CA MET A 99 -8.24 -12.63 -0.60
C MET A 99 -9.25 -12.26 0.49
N PRO A 100 -10.13 -13.20 0.90
CA PRO A 100 -11.08 -12.96 1.99
C PRO A 100 -10.49 -13.14 3.40
N ALA A 101 -9.27 -13.68 3.53
CA ALA A 101 -8.64 -13.99 4.82
C ALA A 101 -7.88 -12.80 5.39
N VAL A 102 -8.62 -11.75 5.72
CA VAL A 102 -8.15 -10.47 6.26
C VAL A 102 -9.17 -9.90 7.24
N ASP A 103 -8.74 -8.98 8.09
CA ASP A 103 -9.63 -8.32 9.07
C ASP A 103 -10.68 -7.41 8.42
N SER A 104 -10.38 -6.85 7.24
CA SER A 104 -11.23 -5.86 6.55
C SER A 104 -11.37 -6.17 5.05
N PRO A 105 -12.03 -7.28 4.68
CA PRO A 105 -12.21 -7.64 3.27
C PRO A 105 -13.10 -6.62 2.57
N GLY A 106 -12.80 -6.29 1.32
CA GLY A 106 -13.63 -5.36 0.55
C GLY A 106 -13.61 -5.56 -0.96
N SER A 107 -14.50 -4.85 -1.64
CA SER A 107 -14.57 -4.76 -3.09
C SER A 107 -14.89 -3.32 -3.53
N PRO A 108 -14.39 -2.87 -4.70
CA PRO A 108 -13.46 -3.59 -5.57
C PRO A 108 -12.03 -3.61 -5.00
N GLY A 109 -11.22 -4.57 -5.45
CA GLY A 109 -9.77 -4.60 -5.19
C GLY A 109 -8.91 -4.50 -6.45
N ILE A 110 -7.59 -4.47 -6.25
CA ILE A 110 -6.60 -4.47 -7.33
C ILE A 110 -6.52 -5.88 -7.93
N ASP A 111 -6.43 -5.96 -9.27
CA ASP A 111 -6.21 -7.23 -9.96
C ASP A 111 -4.86 -7.86 -9.56
N PRO A 112 -4.78 -9.18 -9.31
CA PRO A 112 -3.54 -9.82 -8.88
C PRO A 112 -2.35 -9.59 -9.81
N ASP A 113 -2.56 -9.55 -11.12
CA ASP A 113 -1.47 -9.37 -12.09
C ASP A 113 -0.95 -7.92 -12.05
N ASP A 114 -1.84 -6.93 -11.94
CA ASP A 114 -1.46 -5.53 -11.77
C ASP A 114 -0.72 -5.31 -10.44
N LEU A 115 -1.21 -5.91 -9.35
CA LEU A 115 -0.58 -5.83 -8.03
C LEU A 115 0.84 -6.40 -8.07
N VAL A 116 1.01 -7.60 -8.63
CA VAL A 116 2.34 -8.22 -8.80
C VAL A 116 3.22 -7.33 -9.67
N ALA A 117 2.73 -6.83 -10.80
CA ALA A 117 3.52 -5.97 -11.68
C ALA A 117 4.01 -4.70 -10.98
N ILE A 118 3.15 -4.05 -10.20
CA ILE A 118 3.48 -2.85 -9.40
C ILE A 118 4.51 -3.22 -8.33
N LEU A 119 4.18 -4.14 -7.42
CA LEU A 119 5.03 -4.45 -6.27
C LEU A 119 6.39 -5.01 -6.71
N ALA A 120 6.42 -5.89 -7.70
CA ALA A 120 7.65 -6.44 -8.24
C ALA A 120 8.58 -5.38 -8.85
N ALA A 121 8.02 -4.32 -9.45
CA ALA A 121 8.83 -3.19 -9.91
C ALA A 121 9.32 -2.31 -8.74
N LEU A 122 8.50 -2.11 -7.71
CA LEU A 122 8.87 -1.36 -6.51
C LEU A 122 9.99 -2.06 -5.73
N VAL A 123 9.92 -3.36 -5.51
CA VAL A 123 10.92 -4.11 -4.74
C VAL A 123 12.23 -4.35 -5.49
N ALA A 124 12.21 -4.27 -6.83
CA ALA A 124 13.41 -4.39 -7.65
C ALA A 124 14.22 -3.08 -7.74
N ASP A 125 13.65 -1.93 -7.34
CA ASP A 125 14.36 -0.66 -7.35
C ASP A 125 15.45 -0.64 -6.26
N PRO A 126 16.69 -0.21 -6.57
CA PRO A 126 17.77 -0.13 -5.58
C PRO A 126 17.51 0.77 -4.38
N ARG A 127 16.54 1.69 -4.46
CA ARG A 127 16.12 2.57 -3.37
C ARG A 127 15.13 1.89 -2.42
N CYS A 128 14.51 0.78 -2.81
CA CYS A 128 13.65 0.01 -1.92
C CYS A 128 14.52 -0.65 -0.84
N THR A 129 14.34 -0.25 0.42
CA THR A 129 15.11 -0.78 1.56
C THR A 129 14.45 -1.99 2.20
N GLY A 130 13.19 -2.26 1.86
CA GLY A 130 12.45 -3.41 2.35
C GLY A 130 10.95 -3.27 2.12
N MET A 131 10.24 -4.29 2.56
CA MET A 131 8.81 -4.40 2.48
C MET A 131 8.28 -5.15 3.70
N ASP A 132 7.12 -4.75 4.19
CA ASP A 132 6.30 -5.57 5.06
C ASP A 132 4.99 -5.94 4.36
N MET A 133 4.43 -7.08 4.80
CA MET A 133 3.16 -7.59 4.33
C MET A 133 2.31 -7.89 5.55
N THR A 134 1.10 -7.35 5.57
CA THR A 134 0.28 -7.23 6.78
C THR A 134 -1.11 -7.80 6.59
N ILE A 135 -1.85 -7.89 7.71
CA ILE A 135 -3.29 -8.18 7.83
C ILE A 135 -3.81 -9.50 7.25
N PHE A 136 -2.94 -10.44 6.84
CA PHE A 136 -3.37 -11.80 6.54
C PHE A 136 -3.80 -12.51 7.83
N ASP A 137 -5.04 -12.97 7.88
CA ASP A 137 -5.60 -13.73 9.00
C ASP A 137 -5.63 -15.24 8.69
N PRO A 138 -4.70 -16.04 9.22
CA PRO A 138 -4.66 -17.48 8.97
C PRO A 138 -5.86 -18.24 9.57
N ASP A 139 -6.56 -17.69 10.56
CA ASP A 139 -7.75 -18.32 11.13
C ASP A 139 -8.92 -18.34 10.11
N LEU A 140 -8.90 -17.42 9.13
CA LEU A 140 -9.83 -17.36 8.01
C LEU A 140 -9.41 -18.21 6.79
N ASP A 141 -8.25 -18.89 6.84
CA ASP A 141 -7.77 -19.82 5.81
C ASP A 141 -7.50 -21.23 6.36
N PRO A 142 -8.54 -21.97 6.78
CA PRO A 142 -8.38 -23.31 7.36
C PRO A 142 -7.77 -24.34 6.40
N THR A 143 -7.74 -24.03 5.10
CA THR A 143 -7.16 -24.92 4.07
C THR A 143 -5.72 -24.57 3.70
N GLY A 144 -5.20 -23.42 4.16
CA GLY A 144 -3.90 -22.89 3.78
C GLY A 144 -3.78 -22.47 2.31
N LYS A 145 -4.89 -22.42 1.56
CA LYS A 145 -4.86 -22.14 0.11
C LYS A 145 -4.56 -20.66 -0.17
N LEU A 146 -5.06 -19.77 0.67
CA LEU A 146 -4.81 -18.33 0.55
C LEU A 146 -3.39 -17.99 0.98
N ALA A 147 -2.86 -18.66 2.01
CA ALA A 147 -1.44 -18.58 2.35
C ALA A 147 -0.54 -19.04 1.18
N VAL A 148 -0.88 -20.16 0.53
CA VAL A 148 -0.15 -20.65 -0.67
C VAL A 148 -0.25 -19.66 -1.83
N LEU A 149 -1.44 -19.09 -2.07
CA LEU A 149 -1.63 -18.03 -3.07
C LEU A 149 -0.72 -16.83 -2.77
N LEU A 150 -0.72 -16.36 -1.53
CA LEU A 150 0.07 -15.19 -1.11
C LEU A 150 1.58 -15.45 -1.26
N VAL A 151 2.07 -16.62 -0.87
CA VAL A 151 3.47 -17.03 -1.09
C VAL A 151 3.78 -17.12 -2.59
N SER A 152 2.85 -17.58 -3.42
CA SER A 152 3.03 -17.59 -4.88
C SER A 152 3.15 -16.18 -5.46
N LEU A 153 2.31 -15.24 -5.01
CA LEU A 153 2.37 -13.83 -5.43
C LEU A 153 3.70 -13.19 -5.00
N LEU A 154 4.12 -13.38 -3.74
CA LEU A 154 5.42 -12.92 -3.25
C LEU A 154 6.57 -13.54 -4.07
N GLY A 155 6.50 -14.83 -4.37
CA GLY A 155 7.50 -15.52 -5.20
C GLY A 155 7.64 -14.90 -6.59
N GLN A 156 6.54 -14.45 -7.19
CA GLN A 156 6.57 -13.72 -8.46
C GLN A 156 7.16 -12.31 -8.30
N MET A 157 6.89 -11.63 -7.19
CA MET A 157 7.41 -10.29 -6.93
C MET A 157 8.93 -10.24 -6.81
N PHE A 158 9.52 -11.25 -6.16
CA PHE A 158 10.97 -11.36 -5.93
C PHE A 158 11.69 -12.26 -6.93
N ALA A 159 11.00 -12.71 -8.00
CA ALA A 159 11.62 -13.52 -9.03
C ALA A 159 12.76 -12.73 -9.72
N PRO A 160 13.90 -13.37 -10.03
CA PRO A 160 14.96 -12.75 -10.82
C PRO A 160 14.39 -12.29 -12.17
N ARG A 161 14.69 -11.04 -12.55
CA ARG A 161 14.32 -10.45 -13.84
C ARG A 161 15.52 -10.37 -14.78
#